data_AF-A0A816X5E3-F1
#
_entry.id   AF-A0A816X5E3-F1
#
_cell.length_a   1.000
_cell.length_b   1.000
_cell.length_c   1.000
_cell.angle_alpha   90.00
_cell.angle_beta   90.00
_cell.angle_gamma   90.00
#
_symmetry.space_group_name_H-M   'P 1'
#
loop_
_entity.id
_entity.type
_entity.pdbx_description
1 polymer ?
#
loop_
_entity_poly.entity_id
_entity_poly.type
_entity_poly.pdbx_seq_one_letter_code
_entity_poly.pdbx_strand_id
1 'polypeptide(L)'
;MSSSTLSRNINQNYLSDDIFIYNNERFYDYIKQSYGDDLAGLLSFQAIRNGLHLVETSYDDILSIFQQESEEINKLRQLCCLKISNDKYEIKLGVKLAINSLINLLKIKQEEQNKRKRRASTKYTSSNVDTLKSVDQIRSQNEMTVPPTIAASPVSDAPSTQSALQLIQNRLNDIGHITDIEQRINKWWSAYKNNNDLFLSKGTHYLLEINKSINDTYACVLSCKCRTRFKLPFMKTGFFKLSAYYRHLKEKQCLTKSTAIREKNNNAISDGSSANRSNSSSKRTRSPSRYTTSNTKENVSKKKNDINKKLIELLKHQTPNLSDGYNVSILIPWIINIFQNLKTTKNKYSYDIHIQQFSLLIYILGGRNCYEFLRLNLSGSLPHISNMESLIRNQEMRMTESEFQFQLIKEHLKSNKCNYVFIVEDATSSICRIDYDATSNSFIGFSSPLIDGVPQPNYFQTENFKQLELWFNEIDKAKFINLYMLKSLVLSDPPFILAAYGSNNKAKAIEI
;
A
#
# COMPACT_ATOMS: atom_id res chain seq x y z
N MET A 1 -6.36 -54.00 14.32
CA MET A 1 -5.57 -53.48 15.47
C MET A 1 -5.74 -51.96 15.50
N SER A 2 -6.19 -51.41 16.62
CA SER A 2 -6.50 -49.99 16.78
C SER A 2 -5.31 -49.23 17.38
N SER A 3 -4.59 -48.45 16.56
CA SER A 3 -3.60 -47.50 17.08
C SER A 3 -4.33 -46.30 17.69
N SER A 4 -4.29 -46.18 19.02
CA SER A 4 -4.84 -45.04 19.74
C SER A 4 -3.87 -43.85 19.69
N THR A 5 -3.80 -43.17 18.54
CA THR A 5 -2.95 -42.00 18.36
C THR A 5 -3.34 -40.92 19.35
N LEU A 6 -2.44 -40.58 20.27
CA LEU A 6 -2.70 -39.56 21.28
C LEU A 6 -2.71 -38.18 20.62
N SER A 7 -3.90 -37.66 20.31
CA SER A 7 -4.11 -36.31 19.76
C SER A 7 -3.71 -35.24 20.78
N ARG A 8 -2.40 -34.99 20.89
CA ARG A 8 -1.87 -33.78 21.53
C ARG A 8 -2.45 -32.59 20.77
N ASN A 9 -3.20 -31.75 21.47
CA ASN A 9 -3.57 -30.42 20.98
C ASN A 9 -2.30 -29.58 20.86
N ILE A 10 -1.60 -29.72 19.73
CA ILE A 10 -0.53 -28.82 19.32
C ILE A 10 -1.20 -27.45 19.11
N ASN A 11 -0.86 -26.49 19.96
CA ASN A 11 -1.40 -25.14 19.88
C ASN A 11 -0.85 -24.47 18.61
N GLN A 12 -1.58 -24.58 17.49
CA GLN A 12 -1.16 -24.20 16.13
C GLN A 12 -0.69 -22.74 16.00
N ASN A 13 -0.98 -21.91 17.00
CA ASN A 13 -0.54 -20.51 17.10
C ASN A 13 0.95 -20.35 17.41
N TYR A 14 1.68 -21.40 17.82
CA TYR A 14 3.09 -21.32 18.23
C TYR A 14 4.02 -22.21 17.38
N LEU A 15 4.74 -21.58 16.44
CA LEU A 15 5.95 -22.16 15.84
C LEU A 15 7.09 -22.22 16.85
N SER A 16 7.94 -23.25 16.72
CA SER A 16 9.22 -23.36 17.45
C SER A 16 10.13 -22.14 17.19
N ASP A 17 10.86 -21.66 18.20
CA ASP A 17 11.85 -20.58 18.03
C ASP A 17 13.02 -21.00 17.11
N ASP A 18 13.30 -22.30 17.04
CA ASP A 18 14.37 -22.91 16.24
C ASP A 18 13.93 -23.33 14.82
N ILE A 19 12.72 -22.99 14.37
CA ILE A 19 12.16 -23.48 13.10
C ILE A 19 13.02 -23.17 11.86
N PHE A 20 13.80 -22.09 11.89
CA PHE A 20 14.74 -21.74 10.82
C PHE A 20 16.06 -22.53 10.84
N ILE A 21 16.32 -23.29 11.89
CA ILE A 21 17.49 -24.19 12.03
C ILE A 21 17.17 -25.59 11.50
N TYR A 22 15.89 -25.96 11.45
CA TYR A 22 15.46 -27.27 10.95
C TYR A 22 15.65 -27.32 9.43
N ASN A 23 16.31 -28.37 8.94
CA ASN A 23 16.63 -28.56 7.53
C ASN A 23 16.29 -30.00 7.09
N ASN A 24 15.88 -30.15 5.84
CA ASN A 24 15.53 -31.43 5.20
C ASN A 24 14.51 -32.23 6.05
N GLU A 25 14.79 -33.49 6.35
CA GLU A 25 13.95 -34.42 7.11
C GLU A 25 13.40 -33.79 8.40
N ARG A 26 14.25 -33.17 9.23
CA ARG A 26 13.81 -32.53 10.49
C ARG A 26 12.83 -31.37 10.28
N PHE A 27 12.85 -30.71 9.12
CA PHE A 27 11.84 -29.72 8.76
C PHE A 27 10.54 -30.42 8.32
N TYR A 28 10.64 -31.42 7.45
CA TYR A 28 9.48 -32.18 6.97
C TYR A 28 8.75 -32.93 8.09
N ASP A 29 9.46 -33.53 9.05
CA ASP A 29 8.88 -34.17 10.25
C ASP A 29 8.10 -33.18 11.12
N TYR A 30 8.64 -31.98 11.31
CA TYR A 30 7.95 -30.92 12.06
C TYR A 30 6.68 -30.45 11.34
N ILE A 31 6.72 -30.29 10.02
CA ILE A 31 5.53 -29.97 9.22
C ILE A 31 4.52 -31.12 9.27
N LYS A 32 4.98 -32.36 9.12
CA LYS A 32 4.18 -33.58 9.20
C LYS A 32 3.41 -33.65 10.52
N GLN A 33 4.11 -33.43 11.64
CA GLN A 33 3.53 -33.42 12.97
C GLN A 33 2.54 -32.26 13.21
N SER A 34 2.77 -31.10 12.60
CA SER A 34 2.03 -29.85 12.91
C SER A 34 0.88 -29.55 11.96
N TYR A 35 0.97 -30.01 10.70
CA TYR A 35 0.06 -29.68 9.60
C TYR A 35 -0.40 -30.88 8.77
N GLY A 36 0.33 -32.01 8.79
CA GLY A 36 -0.06 -33.26 8.13
C GLY A 36 0.89 -33.75 7.03
N ASP A 37 0.74 -35.04 6.69
CA ASP A 37 1.50 -35.77 5.66
C ASP A 37 1.40 -35.14 4.26
N ASP A 38 0.26 -34.53 3.93
CA ASP A 38 0.02 -33.90 2.62
C ASP A 38 0.82 -32.61 2.43
N LEU A 39 0.88 -31.73 3.44
CA LEU A 39 1.74 -30.55 3.38
C LEU A 39 3.23 -30.91 3.42
N ALA A 40 3.62 -31.89 4.24
CA ALA A 40 5.00 -32.38 4.28
C ALA A 40 5.42 -32.99 2.92
N GLY A 41 4.54 -33.76 2.28
CA GLY A 41 4.70 -34.29 0.93
C GLY A 41 4.90 -33.19 -0.12
N LEU A 42 4.06 -32.15 -0.11
CA LEU A 42 4.17 -31.02 -1.05
C LEU A 42 5.48 -30.24 -0.90
N LEU A 43 5.86 -29.90 0.33
CA LEU A 43 7.09 -29.13 0.58
C LEU A 43 8.35 -29.95 0.29
N SER A 44 8.34 -31.26 0.58
CA SER A 44 9.47 -32.15 0.25
C SER A 44 9.61 -32.38 -1.25
N PHE A 45 8.50 -32.53 -1.98
CA PHE A 45 8.50 -32.67 -3.44
C PHE A 45 9.08 -31.43 -4.15
N GLN A 46 8.77 -30.21 -3.67
CA GLN A 46 9.39 -28.97 -4.15
C GLN A 46 10.81 -28.71 -3.60
N ALA A 47 11.38 -29.62 -2.80
CA ALA A 47 12.65 -29.42 -2.11
C ALA A 47 12.73 -28.12 -1.29
N ILE A 48 11.63 -27.74 -0.62
CA ILE A 48 11.58 -26.58 0.29
C ILE A 48 12.15 -27.02 1.66
N ARG A 49 13.48 -27.04 1.72
CA ARG A 49 14.27 -27.68 2.79
C ARG A 49 14.12 -27.08 4.19
N ASN A 50 13.68 -25.83 4.34
CA ASN A 50 13.58 -25.17 5.64
C ASN A 50 12.58 -23.99 5.64
N GLY A 51 12.27 -23.47 6.82
CA GLY A 51 11.33 -22.36 7.00
C GLY A 51 11.81 -21.01 6.47
N LEU A 52 13.09 -20.83 6.11
CA LEU A 52 13.56 -19.61 5.45
C LEU A 52 13.25 -19.67 3.95
N HIS A 53 13.58 -20.78 3.30
CA HIS A 53 13.26 -21.03 1.90
C HIS A 53 11.75 -20.91 1.66
N LEU A 54 10.90 -21.47 2.55
CA LEU A 54 9.44 -21.35 2.48
C LEU A 54 8.91 -19.90 2.61
N VAL A 55 9.66 -18.97 3.21
CA VAL A 55 9.29 -17.54 3.27
C VAL A 55 9.69 -16.80 1.99
N GLU A 56 10.69 -17.32 1.26
CA GLU A 56 11.24 -16.76 0.03
C GLU A 56 10.52 -17.28 -1.24
N THR A 57 10.03 -18.52 -1.23
CA THR A 57 9.13 -19.08 -2.26
C THR A 57 7.75 -18.39 -2.21
N SER A 58 7.14 -18.05 -3.34
CA SER A 58 5.78 -17.50 -3.33
C SER A 58 4.72 -18.61 -3.20
N TYR A 59 3.54 -18.26 -2.69
CA TYR A 59 2.41 -19.17 -2.57
C TYR A 59 1.98 -19.75 -3.93
N ASP A 60 2.04 -18.94 -4.99
CA ASP A 60 1.65 -19.36 -6.33
C ASP A 60 2.69 -20.31 -6.94
N ASP A 61 3.99 -20.12 -6.66
CA ASP A 61 5.04 -21.09 -7.04
C ASP A 61 4.82 -22.45 -6.36
N ILE A 62 4.44 -22.45 -5.07
CA ILE A 62 4.16 -23.68 -4.29
C ILE A 62 3.00 -24.48 -4.89
N LEU A 63 2.00 -23.81 -5.46
CA LEU A 63 0.86 -24.48 -6.09
C LEU A 63 1.02 -24.68 -7.61
N SER A 64 1.95 -24.00 -8.27
CA SER A 64 2.20 -24.12 -9.71
C SER A 64 2.54 -25.55 -10.15
N ILE A 65 3.18 -26.35 -9.27
CA ILE A 65 3.58 -27.72 -9.55
C ILE A 65 2.41 -28.63 -9.91
N PHE A 66 1.20 -28.36 -9.40
CA PHE A 66 -0.01 -29.11 -9.75
C PHE A 66 -0.48 -28.92 -11.20
N GLN A 67 0.11 -28.01 -11.96
CA GLN A 67 -0.14 -27.81 -13.39
C GLN A 67 0.67 -28.75 -14.30
N GLN A 68 1.74 -29.37 -13.78
CA GLN A 68 2.58 -30.30 -14.55
C GLN A 68 1.98 -31.72 -14.58
N GLU A 69 2.43 -32.55 -15.53
CA GLU A 69 1.96 -33.94 -15.68
C GLU A 69 3.12 -34.91 -15.46
N SER A 70 3.12 -35.60 -14.32
CA SER A 70 4.05 -36.70 -13.99
C SER A 70 3.37 -37.72 -13.08
N GLU A 71 3.94 -38.92 -12.96
CA GLU A 71 3.39 -39.97 -12.08
C GLU A 71 3.51 -39.58 -10.59
N GLU A 72 4.60 -38.93 -10.21
CA GLU A 72 4.85 -38.41 -8.87
C GLU A 72 3.90 -37.27 -8.52
N ILE A 73 3.63 -36.37 -9.48
CA ILE A 73 2.67 -35.28 -9.31
C ILE A 73 1.24 -35.83 -9.23
N ASN A 74 0.93 -36.94 -9.91
CA ASN A 74 -0.35 -37.63 -9.74
C ASN A 74 -0.50 -38.26 -8.33
N LYS A 75 0.57 -38.83 -7.75
CA LYS A 75 0.58 -39.26 -6.34
C LYS A 75 0.38 -38.07 -5.40
N LEU A 76 1.02 -36.94 -5.67
CA LEU A 76 0.85 -35.70 -4.89
C LEU A 76 -0.56 -35.09 -5.03
N ARG A 77 -1.18 -35.15 -6.22
CA ARG A 77 -2.58 -34.76 -6.46
C ARG A 77 -3.55 -35.60 -5.62
N GLN A 78 -3.31 -36.91 -5.46
CA GLN A 78 -4.14 -37.77 -4.60
C GLN A 78 -4.06 -37.37 -3.12
N LEU A 79 -2.90 -36.90 -2.65
CA LEU A 79 -2.72 -36.38 -1.29
C LEU A 79 -3.34 -34.99 -1.11
N CYS A 80 -3.03 -34.03 -1.98
CA CYS A 80 -3.34 -32.62 -1.76
C CYS A 80 -4.64 -32.13 -2.39
N CYS A 81 -5.27 -32.89 -3.30
CA CYS A 81 -6.42 -32.44 -4.09
C CYS A 81 -7.68 -33.32 -3.93
N LEU A 82 -8.80 -32.80 -4.40
CA LEU A 82 -10.05 -33.52 -4.65
C LEU A 82 -10.20 -33.70 -6.16
N LYS A 83 -10.54 -34.91 -6.64
CA LYS A 83 -10.90 -35.15 -8.04
C LYS A 83 -12.37 -34.78 -8.24
N ILE A 84 -12.66 -33.83 -9.12
CA ILE A 84 -14.02 -33.30 -9.34
C ILE A 84 -14.73 -34.09 -10.45
N SER A 85 -14.17 -34.08 -11.66
CA SER A 85 -14.67 -34.81 -12.83
C SER A 85 -13.60 -34.84 -13.92
N ASN A 86 -13.61 -35.85 -14.80
CA ASN A 86 -12.77 -35.97 -16.01
C ASN A 86 -11.31 -35.50 -15.79
N ASP A 87 -10.66 -36.11 -14.79
CA ASP A 87 -9.27 -35.83 -14.36
C ASP A 87 -8.91 -34.38 -14.04
N LYS A 88 -9.91 -33.54 -13.74
CA LYS A 88 -9.74 -32.25 -13.07
C LYS A 88 -9.60 -32.45 -11.56
N TYR A 89 -8.55 -31.85 -11.01
CA TYR A 89 -8.23 -31.86 -9.58
C TYR A 89 -8.29 -30.43 -9.02
N GLU A 90 -8.94 -30.23 -7.88
CA GLU A 90 -8.83 -28.98 -7.10
C GLU A 90 -8.06 -29.22 -5.80
N ILE A 91 -7.08 -28.37 -5.51
CA ILE A 91 -6.30 -28.41 -4.27
C ILE A 91 -7.23 -28.17 -3.06
N LYS A 92 -7.18 -29.08 -2.07
CA LYS A 92 -8.01 -29.07 -0.86
C LYS A 92 -7.89 -27.72 -0.15
N LEU A 93 -9.02 -27.15 0.27
CA LEU A 93 -9.05 -25.85 0.96
C LEU A 93 -8.20 -25.86 2.24
N GLY A 94 -8.14 -26.98 2.97
CA GLY A 94 -7.25 -27.17 4.12
C GLY A 94 -5.78 -26.96 3.78
N VAL A 95 -5.29 -27.52 2.67
CA VAL A 95 -3.90 -27.34 2.19
C VAL A 95 -3.64 -25.88 1.83
N LYS A 96 -4.55 -25.24 1.07
CA LYS A 96 -4.47 -23.80 0.72
C LYS A 96 -4.34 -22.92 1.98
N LEU A 97 -5.13 -23.20 3.02
CA LEU A 97 -5.11 -22.46 4.28
C LEU A 97 -3.86 -22.78 5.13
N ALA A 98 -3.43 -24.03 5.19
CA ALA A 98 -2.27 -24.46 5.96
C ALA A 98 -0.96 -23.82 5.43
N ILE A 99 -0.75 -23.80 4.12
CA ILE A 99 0.42 -23.13 3.50
C ILE A 99 0.43 -21.64 3.86
N ASN A 100 -0.70 -20.93 3.67
CA ASN A 100 -0.80 -19.50 3.98
C ASN A 100 -0.57 -19.20 5.47
N SER A 101 -1.16 -20.00 6.36
CA SER A 101 -0.96 -19.88 7.80
C SER A 101 0.50 -20.06 8.19
N LEU A 102 1.14 -21.13 7.72
CA LEU A 102 2.55 -21.43 7.96
C LEU A 102 3.49 -20.33 7.44
N ILE A 103 3.29 -19.84 6.21
CA ILE A 103 4.09 -18.75 5.63
C ILE A 103 3.93 -17.46 6.45
N ASN A 104 2.73 -17.12 6.90
CA ASN A 104 2.48 -15.93 7.70
C ASN A 104 3.08 -16.04 9.11
N LEU A 105 2.93 -17.18 9.78
CA LEU A 105 3.56 -17.46 11.07
C LEU A 105 5.09 -17.39 10.97
N LEU A 106 5.68 -17.96 9.91
CA LEU A 106 7.12 -17.87 9.66
C LEU A 106 7.57 -16.41 9.42
N LYS A 107 6.83 -15.61 8.64
CA LYS A 107 7.14 -14.18 8.42
C LYS A 107 7.15 -13.39 9.74
N ILE A 108 6.17 -13.62 10.62
CA ILE A 108 6.13 -13.02 11.97
C ILE A 108 7.37 -13.45 12.78
N LYS A 109 7.65 -14.75 12.84
CA LYS A 109 8.80 -15.34 13.55
C LYS A 109 10.15 -14.79 13.05
N GLN A 110 10.28 -14.59 11.74
CA GLN A 110 11.46 -14.01 11.10
C GLN A 110 11.64 -12.54 11.50
N GLU A 111 10.55 -11.76 11.54
CA GLU A 111 10.60 -10.36 11.99
C GLU A 111 10.96 -10.25 13.48
N GLU A 112 10.44 -11.15 14.33
CA GLU A 112 10.82 -11.24 15.75
C GLU A 112 12.32 -11.55 15.92
N GLN A 113 12.85 -12.56 15.24
CA GLN A 113 14.29 -12.86 15.29
C GLN A 113 15.13 -11.65 14.81
N ASN A 114 14.68 -10.94 13.78
CA ASN A 114 15.34 -9.71 13.31
C ASN A 114 15.26 -8.56 14.33
N LYS A 115 14.14 -8.41 15.05
CA LYS A 115 14.00 -7.47 16.19
C LYS A 115 14.94 -7.84 17.34
N ARG A 116 15.05 -9.13 17.70
CA ARG A 116 15.99 -9.63 18.72
C ARG A 116 17.45 -9.37 18.32
N LYS A 117 17.85 -9.70 17.09
CA LYS A 117 19.21 -9.43 16.54
C LYS A 117 19.57 -7.94 16.57
N ARG A 118 18.64 -7.05 16.20
CA ARG A 118 18.85 -5.59 16.29
C ARG A 118 19.10 -5.15 17.74
N ARG A 119 18.24 -5.53 18.69
CA ARG A 119 18.40 -5.21 20.13
C ARG A 119 19.75 -5.69 20.68
N ALA A 120 20.17 -6.90 20.34
CA ALA A 120 21.49 -7.43 20.73
C ALA A 120 22.64 -6.59 20.18
N SER A 121 22.59 -6.18 18.90
CA SER A 121 23.62 -5.34 18.30
C SER A 121 23.75 -3.96 18.94
N THR A 122 22.63 -3.34 19.35
CA THR A 122 22.65 -2.03 20.04
C THR A 122 23.29 -2.11 21.43
N LYS A 123 23.08 -3.20 22.17
CA LYS A 123 23.66 -3.37 23.52
C LYS A 123 25.19 -3.53 23.50
N TYR A 124 25.75 -4.03 22.40
CA TYR A 124 27.21 -4.14 22.22
C TYR A 124 27.87 -2.85 21.69
N THR A 125 27.15 -1.96 21.00
CA THR A 125 27.73 -0.66 20.62
C THR A 125 27.74 0.36 21.74
N SER A 126 26.86 0.27 22.74
CA SER A 126 26.87 1.20 23.88
C SER A 126 28.00 0.95 24.90
N SER A 127 28.66 -0.22 24.88
CA SER A 127 29.71 -0.57 25.86
C SER A 127 31.14 -0.17 25.44
N ASN A 128 31.37 0.21 24.17
CA ASN A 128 32.72 0.47 23.65
C ASN A 128 33.02 1.96 23.40
N VAL A 129 32.06 2.87 23.66
CA VAL A 129 32.22 4.31 23.35
C VAL A 129 33.04 5.05 24.41
N ASP A 130 33.05 4.59 25.66
CA ASP A 130 33.73 5.27 26.77
C ASP A 130 35.23 4.96 26.87
N THR A 131 35.76 4.02 26.07
CA THR A 131 37.18 3.64 26.08
C THR A 131 38.01 4.30 24.96
N LEU A 132 37.39 5.06 24.05
CA LEU A 132 38.04 5.62 22.85
C LEU A 132 38.01 7.16 22.81
N LYS A 133 38.39 7.81 23.92
CA LYS A 133 38.55 9.28 24.04
C LYS A 133 39.97 9.74 24.37
N SER A 134 40.94 8.83 24.33
CA SER A 134 42.37 9.12 24.36
C SER A 134 43.02 8.54 23.10
N VAL A 135 44.06 9.20 22.61
CA VAL A 135 44.69 8.99 21.28
C VAL A 135 43.79 9.37 20.11
N ASP A 136 43.88 10.64 19.70
CA ASP A 136 44.26 10.99 18.32
C ASP A 136 44.65 12.48 18.21
N GLN A 137 45.94 12.73 18.00
CA GLN A 137 46.53 14.04 17.70
C GLN A 137 47.86 13.79 16.97
N ILE A 138 48.27 14.70 16.05
CA ILE A 138 49.35 14.51 15.04
C ILE A 138 48.83 13.61 13.89
N ARG A 139 48.85 13.97 12.59
CA ARG A 139 49.84 14.73 11.79
C ARG A 139 49.21 15.43 10.55
N SER A 140 49.97 16.31 9.89
CA SER A 140 49.56 17.06 8.67
C SER A 140 50.51 16.89 7.47
N GLN A 141 49.99 17.23 6.26
CA GLN A 141 50.68 17.71 5.03
C GLN A 141 51.62 16.78 4.22
N ASN A 142 51.37 16.70 2.89
CA ASN A 142 52.25 17.20 1.81
C ASN A 142 51.62 16.99 0.39
N GLU A 143 52.25 17.52 -0.68
CA GLU A 143 51.72 17.64 -2.07
C GLU A 143 52.73 17.07 -3.13
N MET A 144 52.68 17.21 -4.47
CA MET A 144 51.98 18.09 -5.43
C MET A 144 52.10 17.56 -6.91
N THR A 145 51.62 18.32 -7.91
CA THR A 145 52.01 18.35 -9.37
C THR A 145 51.31 17.45 -10.42
N VAL A 146 51.44 17.83 -11.72
CA VAL A 146 50.53 17.62 -12.91
C VAL A 146 51.31 17.92 -14.25
N PRO A 147 50.92 17.64 -15.54
CA PRO A 147 49.96 16.74 -16.22
C PRO A 147 50.66 15.55 -17.00
N PRO A 148 50.84 15.39 -18.36
CA PRO A 148 50.52 16.16 -19.60
C PRO A 148 49.43 15.52 -20.55
N THR A 149 49.51 15.66 -21.90
CA THR A 149 48.36 15.61 -22.89
C THR A 149 48.77 15.22 -24.35
N ILE A 150 47.83 14.78 -25.24
CA ILE A 150 47.66 15.03 -26.74
C ILE A 150 47.15 13.83 -27.64
N ALA A 151 46.36 14.14 -28.71
CA ALA A 151 46.01 13.39 -29.97
C ALA A 151 44.93 12.24 -30.02
N ALA A 152 44.42 11.80 -31.21
CA ALA A 152 43.47 12.46 -32.14
C ALA A 152 42.92 11.58 -33.33
N SER A 153 41.57 11.49 -33.51
CA SER A 153 40.78 11.23 -34.78
C SER A 153 41.03 9.92 -35.60
N PRO A 154 40.34 9.59 -36.75
CA PRO A 154 39.07 10.07 -37.38
C PRO A 154 38.05 8.97 -37.90
N VAL A 155 36.79 9.38 -38.27
CA VAL A 155 35.90 8.79 -39.36
C VAL A 155 35.33 7.34 -39.11
N SER A 156 34.32 6.71 -39.75
CA SER A 156 33.41 6.92 -40.95
C SER A 156 31.96 6.33 -40.80
N ASP A 157 31.00 6.90 -41.54
CA ASP A 157 29.89 6.35 -42.38
C ASP A 157 28.82 5.29 -41.92
N ALA A 158 27.84 5.04 -42.83
CA ALA A 158 26.45 4.57 -42.60
C ALA A 158 26.02 3.53 -43.70
N PRO A 159 24.74 3.16 -43.98
CA PRO A 159 23.44 3.53 -43.40
C PRO A 159 22.40 2.36 -43.19
N SER A 160 21.19 2.66 -42.69
CA SER A 160 19.88 2.35 -43.34
C SER A 160 18.67 2.39 -42.39
N THR A 161 17.47 2.38 -42.97
CA THR A 161 16.17 2.74 -42.39
C THR A 161 15.32 1.54 -41.96
N GLN A 162 14.54 1.66 -40.88
CA GLN A 162 13.12 1.24 -40.83
C GLN A 162 12.40 1.81 -39.59
N SER A 163 11.06 1.71 -39.53
CA SER A 163 10.22 2.54 -38.65
C SER A 163 9.04 1.79 -37.98
N ALA A 164 8.26 2.53 -37.17
CA ALA A 164 6.89 2.20 -36.76
C ALA A 164 6.64 1.02 -35.77
N LEU A 165 7.39 0.95 -34.65
CA LEU A 165 7.04 0.04 -33.52
C LEU A 165 7.12 0.66 -32.10
N GLN A 166 7.47 1.94 -31.95
CA GLN A 166 8.03 2.46 -30.69
C GLN A 166 7.05 2.79 -29.54
N LEU A 167 5.73 2.84 -29.75
CA LEU A 167 4.85 3.38 -28.69
C LEU A 167 4.58 2.42 -27.52
N ILE A 168 4.66 1.10 -27.75
CA ILE A 168 4.50 0.07 -26.70
C ILE A 168 5.79 -0.11 -25.87
N GLN A 169 6.96 0.10 -26.48
CA GLN A 169 8.26 -0.04 -25.82
C GLN A 169 8.42 0.87 -24.59
N ASN A 170 7.77 2.04 -24.55
CA ASN A 170 8.00 3.07 -23.52
C ASN A 170 7.61 2.70 -22.07
N ARG A 171 6.95 1.56 -21.81
CA ARG A 171 6.81 1.02 -20.44
C ARG A 171 7.76 -0.15 -20.14
N LEU A 172 8.09 -0.96 -21.14
CA LEU A 172 9.09 -2.01 -21.02
C LEU A 172 10.50 -1.42 -20.87
N ASN A 173 10.75 -0.27 -21.50
CA ASN A 173 12.00 0.48 -21.40
C ASN A 173 12.35 0.82 -19.95
N ASP A 174 11.42 1.31 -19.11
CA ASP A 174 11.74 1.68 -17.73
C ASP A 174 12.28 0.49 -16.91
N ILE A 175 11.66 -0.69 -17.03
CA ILE A 175 12.07 -1.90 -16.29
C ILE A 175 13.34 -2.50 -16.90
N GLY A 176 13.39 -2.70 -18.22
CA GLY A 176 14.58 -3.24 -18.89
C GLY A 176 15.82 -2.36 -18.67
N HIS A 177 15.63 -1.05 -18.55
CA HIS A 177 16.69 -0.10 -18.23
C HIS A 177 17.13 -0.12 -16.76
N ILE A 178 16.22 -0.38 -15.81
CA ILE A 178 16.59 -0.69 -14.41
C ILE A 178 17.48 -1.94 -14.40
N THR A 179 17.01 -3.01 -15.04
CA THR A 179 17.72 -4.29 -15.08
C THR A 179 19.08 -4.20 -15.79
N ASP A 180 19.21 -3.45 -16.89
CA ASP A 180 20.49 -3.22 -17.59
C ASP A 180 21.50 -2.45 -16.71
N ILE A 181 21.07 -1.39 -16.01
CA ILE A 181 21.95 -0.65 -15.09
C ILE A 181 22.38 -1.55 -13.92
N GLU A 182 21.44 -2.27 -13.30
CA GLU A 182 21.73 -3.17 -12.18
C GLU A 182 22.65 -4.33 -12.59
N GLN A 183 22.41 -4.97 -13.75
CA GLN A 183 23.28 -6.00 -14.30
C GLN A 183 24.69 -5.47 -14.62
N ARG A 184 24.84 -4.26 -15.18
CA ARG A 184 26.16 -3.67 -15.47
C ARG A 184 26.94 -3.34 -14.19
N ILE A 185 26.29 -2.76 -13.18
CA ILE A 185 26.91 -2.46 -11.88
C ILE A 185 27.34 -3.76 -11.20
N ASN A 186 26.45 -4.77 -11.15
CA ASN A 186 26.74 -6.06 -10.52
C ASN A 186 27.85 -6.82 -11.26
N LYS A 187 27.85 -6.81 -12.61
CA LYS A 187 28.90 -7.44 -13.43
C LYS A 187 30.26 -6.78 -13.20
N TRP A 188 30.33 -5.45 -13.19
CA TRP A 188 31.57 -4.74 -12.86
C TRP A 188 32.07 -5.09 -11.45
N TRP A 189 31.19 -5.04 -10.46
CA TRP A 189 31.51 -5.41 -9.07
C TRP A 189 32.02 -6.85 -8.92
N SER A 190 31.46 -7.80 -9.67
CA SER A 190 31.93 -9.19 -9.69
C SER A 190 33.29 -9.39 -10.36
N ALA A 191 33.64 -8.55 -11.33
CA ALA A 191 34.81 -8.75 -12.20
C ALA A 191 36.05 -7.96 -11.76
N TYR A 192 35.90 -6.76 -11.19
CA TYR A 192 37.02 -5.85 -10.94
C TYR A 192 37.00 -5.25 -9.52
N LYS A 193 37.49 -6.00 -8.53
CA LYS A 193 37.73 -5.46 -7.18
C LYS A 193 38.89 -4.45 -7.11
N ASN A 194 39.89 -4.56 -7.99
CA ASN A 194 41.23 -4.02 -7.72
C ASN A 194 41.72 -2.87 -8.63
N ASN A 195 41.01 -2.44 -9.68
CA ASN A 195 41.40 -1.23 -10.41
C ASN A 195 40.23 -0.45 -11.06
N ASN A 196 40.50 0.78 -11.50
CA ASN A 196 39.52 1.87 -11.54
C ASN A 196 38.57 1.94 -12.77
N ASP A 197 37.47 2.65 -12.57
CA ASP A 197 36.53 3.26 -13.52
C ASP A 197 35.80 2.41 -14.57
N LEU A 198 34.48 2.24 -14.37
CA LEU A 198 33.55 1.70 -15.37
C LEU A 198 33.06 2.79 -16.33
N PHE A 199 33.72 2.94 -17.48
CA PHE A 199 33.20 3.76 -18.57
C PHE A 199 32.13 3.00 -19.37
N LEU A 200 30.91 3.55 -19.39
CA LEU A 200 29.86 3.11 -20.30
C LEU A 200 30.10 3.67 -21.71
N SER A 201 29.76 2.90 -22.74
CA SER A 201 30.02 3.22 -24.15
C SER A 201 29.39 4.56 -24.58
N LYS A 202 30.20 5.45 -25.19
CA LYS A 202 29.72 6.69 -25.82
C LYS A 202 28.67 6.38 -26.89
N GLY A 203 27.43 6.79 -26.66
CA GLY A 203 26.32 6.67 -27.61
C GLY A 203 25.03 6.30 -26.88
N THR A 204 25.07 5.19 -26.16
CA THR A 204 24.20 4.97 -25.00
C THR A 204 24.38 6.10 -23.99
N HIS A 205 23.33 6.38 -23.21
CA HIS A 205 23.36 7.48 -22.24
C HIS A 205 24.12 7.08 -20.96
N TYR A 206 24.22 8.04 -20.04
CA TYR A 206 24.81 7.95 -18.69
C TYR A 206 26.33 8.01 -18.64
N LEU A 207 26.83 8.83 -17.70
CA LEU A 207 28.21 8.80 -17.23
C LEU A 207 28.16 8.26 -15.80
N LEU A 208 28.60 7.02 -15.60
CA LEU A 208 28.88 6.48 -14.27
C LEU A 208 30.31 6.88 -13.90
N GLU A 209 30.53 7.36 -12.67
CA GLU A 209 31.78 8.01 -12.28
C GLU A 209 32.18 7.48 -10.89
N ILE A 210 32.84 6.32 -10.85
CA ILE A 210 33.05 5.54 -9.63
C ILE A 210 34.31 6.02 -8.87
N ASN A 211 34.29 7.30 -8.49
CA ASN A 211 35.35 7.89 -7.68
C ASN A 211 35.51 7.15 -6.34
N LYS A 212 36.71 6.62 -6.08
CA LYS A 212 37.14 6.19 -4.75
C LYS A 212 37.28 7.42 -3.86
N SER A 213 36.38 7.58 -2.87
CA SER A 213 36.61 8.51 -1.77
C SER A 213 37.78 8.01 -0.94
N ILE A 214 38.74 8.88 -0.63
CA ILE A 214 39.93 8.51 0.15
C ILE A 214 39.55 8.11 1.60
N ASN A 215 38.44 8.65 2.12
CA ASN A 215 38.02 8.49 3.52
C ASN A 215 36.65 7.80 3.72
N ASP A 216 35.89 7.46 2.65
CA ASP A 216 34.58 6.78 2.76
C ASP A 216 34.58 5.39 2.11
N THR A 217 33.92 4.41 2.75
CA THR A 217 33.68 3.09 2.18
C THR A 217 32.75 3.14 0.95
N TYR A 218 33.33 3.05 -0.26
CA TYR A 218 32.68 2.70 -1.53
C TYR A 218 31.34 3.39 -1.86
N ALA A 219 31.33 4.74 -1.84
CA ALA A 219 30.20 5.52 -2.34
C ALA A 219 30.22 5.67 -3.88
N CYS A 220 29.56 4.78 -4.62
CA CYS A 220 29.40 4.92 -6.08
C CYS A 220 28.64 6.21 -6.42
N VAL A 221 29.10 6.97 -7.44
CA VAL A 221 28.43 8.21 -7.89
C VAL A 221 27.90 8.05 -9.32
N LEU A 222 26.61 8.34 -9.50
CA LEU A 222 25.92 8.29 -10.78
C LEU A 222 25.56 9.71 -11.23
N SER A 223 25.94 10.10 -12.45
CA SER A 223 25.77 11.46 -12.98
C SER A 223 24.67 11.51 -14.06
N CYS A 224 23.65 12.35 -13.84
CA CYS A 224 22.60 12.63 -14.84
C CYS A 224 23.08 13.65 -15.90
N LYS A 225 22.47 13.65 -17.11
CA LYS A 225 22.77 14.61 -18.19
C LYS A 225 22.71 16.08 -17.75
N CYS A 226 21.88 16.42 -16.76
CA CYS A 226 21.76 17.76 -16.17
C CYS A 226 22.85 18.08 -15.12
N ARG A 227 23.90 17.26 -15.01
CA ARG A 227 24.99 17.34 -14.02
C ARG A 227 24.59 17.10 -12.56
N THR A 228 23.35 16.70 -12.27
CA THR A 228 22.98 16.23 -10.93
C THR A 228 23.65 14.89 -10.63
N ARG A 229 24.44 14.83 -9.56
CA ARG A 229 25.16 13.66 -9.05
C ARG A 229 24.36 12.97 -7.94
N PHE A 230 24.35 11.64 -7.95
CA PHE A 230 23.70 10.79 -6.95
C PHE A 230 24.74 9.91 -6.28
N LYS A 231 25.03 10.13 -4.99
CA LYS A 231 25.72 9.13 -4.17
C LYS A 231 24.77 7.95 -3.98
N LEU A 232 25.15 6.77 -4.47
CA LEU A 232 24.41 5.53 -4.29
C LEU A 232 24.90 4.86 -2.99
N PRO A 233 24.07 4.75 -1.94
CA PRO A 233 24.48 4.06 -0.71
C PRO A 233 24.61 2.57 -1.00
N PHE A 234 25.77 2.00 -0.67
CA PHE A 234 26.03 0.57 -0.71
C PHE A 234 25.23 -0.15 0.38
N MET A 235 24.37 -1.09 0.03
CA MET A 235 23.70 -1.93 1.02
C MET A 235 24.58 -3.12 1.42
N LYS A 236 24.46 -3.59 2.67
CA LYS A 236 25.17 -4.78 3.18
C LYS A 236 24.91 -6.07 2.39
N THR A 237 23.89 -6.08 1.53
CA THR A 237 23.53 -7.17 0.60
C THR A 237 24.22 -7.08 -0.78
N GLY A 238 25.04 -6.06 -1.04
CA GLY A 238 25.75 -5.88 -2.32
C GLY A 238 25.01 -5.07 -3.39
N PHE A 239 23.79 -4.61 -3.10
CA PHE A 239 22.96 -3.85 -4.04
C PHE A 239 22.99 -2.33 -3.77
N PHE A 240 22.72 -1.52 -4.80
CA PHE A 240 22.67 -0.05 -4.74
C PHE A 240 21.24 0.49 -4.90
N LYS A 241 20.86 1.51 -4.12
CA LYS A 241 19.49 2.05 -4.16
C LYS A 241 19.31 3.19 -5.19
N LEU A 242 18.90 2.84 -6.40
CA LEU A 242 18.68 3.78 -7.51
C LEU A 242 17.43 4.71 -7.37
N SER A 243 16.62 4.57 -6.30
CA SER A 243 15.33 5.26 -6.18
C SER A 243 15.38 6.80 -6.22
N ALA A 244 16.49 7.41 -5.78
CA ALA A 244 16.68 8.86 -5.86
C ALA A 244 16.91 9.35 -7.30
N TYR A 245 17.63 8.56 -8.10
CA TYR A 245 17.92 8.84 -9.50
C TYR A 245 16.65 8.74 -10.38
N TYR A 246 15.87 7.67 -10.24
CA TYR A 246 14.62 7.52 -11.00
C TYR A 246 13.56 8.57 -10.64
N ARG A 247 13.49 8.99 -9.38
CA ARG A 247 12.66 10.13 -8.96
C ARG A 247 13.05 11.40 -9.73
N HIS A 248 14.34 11.72 -9.76
CA HIS A 248 14.86 12.87 -10.49
C HIS A 248 14.60 12.79 -12.00
N LEU A 249 14.83 11.63 -12.65
CA LEU A 249 14.55 11.45 -14.09
C LEU A 249 13.10 11.79 -14.43
N LYS A 250 12.16 11.33 -13.59
CA LYS A 250 10.71 11.52 -13.72
C LYS A 250 10.29 12.98 -13.46
N GLU A 251 10.83 13.61 -12.42
CA GLU A 251 10.51 14.99 -12.03
C GLU A 251 11.10 16.05 -12.97
N LYS A 252 12.33 15.86 -13.44
CA LYS A 252 13.05 16.84 -14.28
C LYS A 252 12.91 16.57 -15.79
N GLN A 253 12.17 15.52 -16.17
CA GLN A 253 11.95 15.09 -17.56
C GLN A 253 13.27 14.91 -18.34
N CYS A 254 14.32 14.43 -17.67
CA CYS A 254 15.64 14.27 -18.28
C CYS A 254 15.70 13.18 -19.37
N LEU A 255 14.67 12.32 -19.43
CA LEU A 255 14.46 11.32 -20.48
C LEU A 255 14.07 11.95 -21.84
N THR A 256 13.21 12.98 -21.85
CA THR A 256 12.52 13.44 -23.07
C THR A 256 13.21 14.59 -23.82
N LYS A 257 14.18 15.28 -23.21
CA LYS A 257 14.86 16.44 -23.83
C LYS A 257 15.87 16.10 -24.95
N SER A 258 16.03 14.83 -25.31
CA SER A 258 17.15 14.38 -26.16
C SER A 258 16.94 14.53 -27.68
N THR A 259 15.75 14.93 -28.13
CA THR A 259 15.39 15.04 -29.57
C THR A 259 15.12 16.46 -30.06
N ALA A 260 15.01 17.45 -29.16
CA ALA A 260 14.48 18.79 -29.50
C ALA A 260 15.54 19.89 -29.72
N ILE A 261 16.83 19.55 -29.85
CA ILE A 261 17.95 20.52 -29.92
C ILE A 261 18.88 20.22 -31.11
N ARG A 262 18.31 19.87 -32.28
CA ARG A 262 19.09 19.71 -33.53
C ARG A 262 18.34 20.10 -34.81
N GLU A 263 17.48 21.10 -34.74
CA GLU A 263 16.69 21.57 -35.89
C GLU A 263 16.47 23.09 -35.89
N LYS A 264 17.50 23.84 -35.49
CA LYS A 264 17.56 25.30 -35.65
C LYS A 264 18.96 25.75 -36.07
N ASN A 265 19.17 25.76 -37.38
CA ASN A 265 20.02 26.70 -38.11
C ASN A 265 19.52 26.72 -39.56
N ASN A 266 19.86 27.78 -40.31
CA ASN A 266 19.52 28.00 -41.72
C ASN A 266 18.02 28.22 -42.01
N ASN A 267 17.56 29.46 -41.85
CA ASN A 267 17.30 30.32 -43.02
C ASN A 267 17.05 31.77 -42.57
N ALA A 268 17.68 32.72 -43.25
CA ALA A 268 17.50 34.16 -43.05
C ALA A 268 17.73 34.89 -44.38
N ILE A 269 16.66 35.45 -44.93
CA ILE A 269 16.49 36.26 -46.15
C ILE A 269 14.99 36.60 -46.18
N SER A 270 14.49 37.77 -46.59
CA SER A 270 15.02 39.15 -46.55
C SER A 270 13.81 40.11 -46.65
N ASP A 271 14.02 41.40 -46.34
CA ASP A 271 13.16 42.55 -46.71
C ASP A 271 11.69 42.60 -46.19
N GLY A 272 11.04 43.76 -46.02
CA GLY A 272 11.52 45.15 -46.05
C GLY A 272 10.35 46.16 -46.00
N SER A 273 10.61 47.41 -45.57
CA SER A 273 9.70 48.59 -45.66
C SER A 273 8.43 48.58 -44.77
N SER A 274 7.87 49.69 -44.25
CA SER A 274 8.31 51.11 -44.20
C SER A 274 7.74 51.85 -42.95
N ALA A 275 8.10 53.14 -42.81
CA ALA A 275 7.81 54.08 -41.70
C ALA A 275 6.32 54.23 -41.30
N ASN A 276 5.95 54.66 -40.08
CA ASN A 276 6.15 56.04 -39.58
C ASN A 276 5.90 56.25 -38.06
N ARG A 277 6.39 57.40 -37.55
CA ARG A 277 5.90 58.30 -36.44
C ARG A 277 5.00 57.74 -35.31
N SER A 278 5.11 58.15 -34.02
CA SER A 278 5.91 59.21 -33.36
C SER A 278 5.85 59.11 -31.81
N ASN A 279 6.66 59.93 -31.13
CA ASN A 279 6.77 60.11 -29.66
C ASN A 279 5.49 59.98 -28.81
N SER A 280 5.62 59.36 -27.64
CA SER A 280 5.31 60.00 -26.34
C SER A 280 5.72 59.10 -25.14
N SER A 281 5.70 59.67 -23.94
CA SER A 281 6.18 59.06 -22.69
C SER A 281 5.07 58.37 -21.89
N SER A 282 5.39 57.27 -21.18
CA SER A 282 4.67 56.90 -19.96
C SER A 282 5.44 55.92 -19.06
N LYS A 283 5.00 55.83 -17.80
CA LYS A 283 5.63 55.17 -16.65
C LYS A 283 5.63 53.64 -16.79
N ARG A 284 6.74 53.00 -16.40
CA ARG A 284 6.79 51.54 -16.16
C ARG A 284 6.06 51.19 -14.85
N THR A 285 4.92 50.51 -14.95
CA THR A 285 4.41 49.63 -13.89
C THR A 285 4.50 48.17 -14.37
N ARG A 286 5.04 47.28 -13.53
CA ARG A 286 5.23 45.85 -13.85
C ARG A 286 4.12 45.00 -13.22
N SER A 287 3.06 44.75 -13.98
CA SER A 287 2.10 43.68 -13.65
C SER A 287 2.64 42.31 -14.12
N PRO A 288 2.46 41.22 -13.34
CA PRO A 288 2.96 39.91 -13.71
C PRO A 288 2.16 39.27 -14.86
N SER A 289 2.87 38.62 -15.79
CA SER A 289 2.27 37.98 -16.96
C SER A 289 1.43 36.74 -16.61
N ARG A 290 0.22 36.64 -17.17
CA ARG A 290 -0.58 35.40 -17.19
C ARG A 290 0.00 34.43 -18.22
N TYR A 291 0.77 33.43 -17.78
CA TYR A 291 1.09 32.28 -18.62
C TYR A 291 -0.13 31.37 -18.81
N THR A 292 -0.52 31.15 -20.06
CA THR A 292 -1.70 30.39 -20.47
C THR A 292 -1.50 28.88 -20.28
N THR A 293 -2.13 28.33 -19.23
CA THR A 293 -2.10 26.89 -18.89
C THR A 293 -3.35 26.12 -19.39
N SER A 294 -3.98 26.59 -20.46
CA SER A 294 -5.18 26.01 -21.08
C SER A 294 -4.91 24.63 -21.70
N ASN A 295 -3.98 24.58 -22.64
CA ASN A 295 -3.85 23.44 -23.58
C ASN A 295 -3.47 22.12 -22.88
N THR A 296 -2.75 22.19 -21.76
CA THR A 296 -2.36 21.02 -20.96
C THR A 296 -3.56 20.38 -20.25
N LYS A 297 -4.53 21.18 -19.76
CA LYS A 297 -5.74 20.67 -19.10
C LYS A 297 -6.70 20.04 -20.10
N GLU A 298 -6.83 20.64 -21.28
CA GLU A 298 -7.75 20.15 -22.32
C GLU A 298 -7.32 18.79 -22.87
N ASN A 299 -6.03 18.60 -23.15
CA ASN A 299 -5.50 17.33 -23.65
C ASN A 299 -5.60 16.19 -22.63
N VAL A 300 -5.46 16.47 -21.33
CA VAL A 300 -5.72 15.47 -20.26
C VAL A 300 -7.20 15.12 -20.19
N SER A 301 -8.10 16.10 -20.36
CA SER A 301 -9.55 15.87 -20.37
C SER A 301 -9.98 14.98 -21.56
N LYS A 302 -9.52 15.31 -22.78
CA LYS A 302 -9.78 14.50 -23.99
C LYS A 302 -9.29 13.06 -23.82
N LYS A 303 -8.06 12.86 -23.33
CA LYS A 303 -7.48 11.53 -23.13
C LYS A 303 -8.22 10.70 -22.07
N LYS A 304 -8.82 11.33 -21.04
CA LYS A 304 -9.64 10.62 -20.04
C LYS A 304 -10.96 10.13 -20.65
N ASN A 305 -11.57 10.93 -21.52
CA ASN A 305 -12.83 10.56 -22.18
C ASN A 305 -12.66 9.38 -23.16
N ASP A 306 -11.54 9.28 -23.88
CA ASP A 306 -11.31 8.15 -24.80
C ASP A 306 -11.02 6.82 -24.08
N ILE A 307 -10.40 6.85 -22.89
CA ILE A 307 -10.26 5.64 -22.04
C ILE A 307 -11.65 5.17 -21.59
N ASN A 308 -12.50 6.10 -21.15
CA ASN A 308 -13.88 5.77 -20.78
C ASN A 308 -14.66 5.19 -21.97
N LYS A 309 -14.52 5.74 -23.18
CA LYS A 309 -15.14 5.20 -24.42
C LYS A 309 -14.76 3.75 -24.70
N LYS A 310 -13.46 3.41 -24.62
CA LYS A 310 -13.00 2.03 -24.87
C LYS A 310 -13.51 1.03 -23.83
N LEU A 311 -13.74 1.47 -22.59
CA LEU A 311 -14.43 0.65 -21.60
C LEU A 311 -15.88 0.33 -22.02
N ILE A 312 -16.60 1.26 -22.67
CA ILE A 312 -17.98 1.04 -23.14
C ILE A 312 -18.01 -0.06 -24.20
N GLU A 313 -17.07 -0.05 -25.14
CA GLU A 313 -16.98 -1.04 -26.23
C GLU A 313 -16.68 -2.44 -25.67
N LEU A 314 -15.67 -2.55 -24.79
CA LEU A 314 -15.32 -3.82 -24.14
C LEU A 314 -16.50 -4.41 -23.35
N LEU A 315 -17.20 -3.59 -22.57
CA LEU A 315 -18.34 -4.04 -21.76
C LEU A 315 -19.54 -4.46 -22.61
N LYS A 316 -19.84 -3.73 -23.69
CA LYS A 316 -20.92 -4.09 -24.64
C LYS A 316 -20.69 -5.43 -25.33
N HIS A 317 -19.44 -5.83 -25.54
CA HIS A 317 -19.11 -7.12 -26.17
C HIS A 317 -19.10 -8.31 -25.20
N GLN A 318 -19.12 -8.08 -23.88
CA GLN A 318 -19.07 -9.14 -22.86
C GLN A 318 -20.43 -9.51 -22.24
N THR A 319 -21.47 -8.69 -22.45
CA THR A 319 -22.79 -8.88 -21.83
C THR A 319 -23.67 -10.07 -22.25
N PRO A 320 -23.50 -10.78 -23.40
CA PRO A 320 -24.47 -11.82 -23.79
C PRO A 320 -24.52 -13.09 -22.91
N ASN A 321 -23.39 -13.55 -22.35
CA ASN A 321 -23.24 -14.92 -21.83
C ASN A 321 -22.89 -15.01 -20.34
N LEU A 322 -23.34 -14.07 -19.51
CA LEU A 322 -23.11 -14.06 -18.06
C LEU A 322 -24.28 -14.72 -17.29
N SER A 323 -24.53 -16.01 -17.56
CA SER A 323 -25.56 -16.81 -16.88
C SER A 323 -25.11 -17.43 -15.55
N ASP A 324 -23.79 -17.65 -15.37
CA ASP A 324 -23.31 -18.64 -14.41
C ASP A 324 -22.70 -18.01 -13.14
N GLY A 325 -23.51 -17.97 -12.07
CA GLY A 325 -23.08 -18.03 -10.67
C GLY A 325 -22.41 -16.80 -10.03
N TYR A 326 -21.67 -15.98 -10.78
CA TYR A 326 -20.98 -14.82 -10.21
C TYR A 326 -21.89 -13.61 -10.05
N ASN A 327 -21.80 -12.95 -8.91
CA ASN A 327 -22.73 -11.91 -8.50
C ASN A 327 -22.41 -10.53 -9.14
N VAL A 328 -22.54 -10.45 -10.47
CA VAL A 328 -22.31 -9.24 -11.29
C VAL A 328 -23.32 -8.11 -10.97
N SER A 329 -24.33 -8.42 -10.16
CA SER A 329 -25.40 -7.54 -9.64
C SER A 329 -25.03 -6.06 -9.47
N ILE A 330 -23.93 -5.73 -8.78
CA ILE A 330 -23.56 -4.32 -8.51
C ILE A 330 -22.80 -3.64 -9.66
N LEU A 331 -22.09 -4.40 -10.49
CA LEU A 331 -21.22 -3.85 -11.54
C LEU A 331 -22.03 -3.21 -12.67
N ILE A 332 -23.10 -3.87 -13.13
CA ILE A 332 -23.93 -3.37 -14.23
C ILE A 332 -24.63 -2.04 -13.88
N PRO A 333 -25.35 -1.91 -12.73
CA PRO A 333 -25.89 -0.62 -12.27
C PRO A 333 -24.81 0.45 -12.10
N TRP A 334 -23.65 0.11 -11.53
CA TRP A 334 -22.55 1.06 -11.33
C TRP A 334 -22.01 1.61 -12.67
N ILE A 335 -21.82 0.73 -13.66
CA ILE A 335 -21.44 1.08 -15.03
C ILE A 335 -22.51 1.96 -15.70
N ILE A 336 -23.80 1.62 -15.56
CA ILE A 336 -24.91 2.40 -16.12
C ILE A 336 -24.96 3.81 -15.50
N ASN A 337 -24.81 3.92 -14.18
CA ASN A 337 -24.79 5.20 -13.47
C ASN A 337 -23.58 6.07 -13.86
N ILE A 338 -22.41 5.46 -14.09
CA ILE A 338 -21.25 6.16 -14.68
C ILE A 338 -21.63 6.75 -16.04
N PHE A 339 -22.31 5.99 -16.92
CA PHE A 339 -22.73 6.50 -18.23
C PHE A 339 -23.86 7.52 -18.19
N GLN A 340 -24.73 7.49 -17.18
CA GLN A 340 -25.73 8.53 -16.95
C GLN A 340 -25.04 9.83 -16.47
N ASN A 341 -24.17 9.75 -15.47
CA ASN A 341 -23.42 10.90 -14.96
C ASN A 341 -22.46 11.50 -15.98
N LEU A 342 -21.77 10.70 -16.80
CA LEU A 342 -20.90 11.22 -17.86
C LEU A 342 -21.66 11.95 -18.99
N LYS A 343 -23.00 11.86 -19.05
CA LYS A 343 -23.85 12.68 -19.93
C LYS A 343 -24.32 13.98 -19.26
N THR A 344 -24.24 14.11 -17.93
CA THR A 344 -24.66 15.32 -17.20
C THR A 344 -23.48 16.18 -16.78
N THR A 345 -23.75 17.40 -16.31
CA THR A 345 -22.71 18.25 -15.71
C THR A 345 -22.35 17.73 -14.31
N LYS A 346 -21.11 17.95 -13.85
CA LYS A 346 -20.60 17.44 -12.55
C LYS A 346 -21.46 17.79 -11.33
N ASN A 347 -22.19 18.89 -11.40
CA ASN A 347 -23.07 19.38 -10.33
C ASN A 347 -24.47 18.72 -10.38
N LYS A 348 -24.74 17.88 -11.38
CA LYS A 348 -25.97 17.11 -11.60
C LYS A 348 -25.67 15.60 -11.68
N TYR A 349 -24.67 15.14 -10.92
CA TYR A 349 -24.39 13.72 -10.79
C TYR A 349 -25.34 13.10 -9.76
N SER A 350 -26.13 12.12 -10.20
CA SER A 350 -27.01 11.31 -9.34
C SER A 350 -26.38 9.95 -9.07
N TYR A 351 -26.85 9.26 -8.04
CA TYR A 351 -26.34 7.95 -7.65
C TYR A 351 -27.49 7.11 -7.10
N ASP A 352 -27.69 5.94 -7.71
CA ASP A 352 -28.61 4.93 -7.20
C ASP A 352 -28.29 4.50 -5.75
N ILE A 353 -29.31 4.04 -5.00
CA ILE A 353 -29.16 3.65 -3.60
C ILE A 353 -28.14 2.53 -3.39
N HIS A 354 -28.06 1.55 -4.29
CA HIS A 354 -27.07 0.46 -4.20
C HIS A 354 -25.65 0.98 -4.43
N ILE A 355 -25.49 2.02 -5.27
CA ILE A 355 -24.21 2.69 -5.49
C ILE A 355 -23.83 3.54 -4.28
N GLN A 356 -24.80 4.18 -3.61
CA GLN A 356 -24.55 4.89 -2.36
C GLN A 356 -24.10 3.91 -1.24
N GLN A 357 -24.75 2.75 -1.12
CA GLN A 357 -24.36 1.67 -0.20
C GLN A 357 -22.95 1.12 -0.52
N PHE A 358 -22.67 0.82 -1.79
CA PHE A 358 -21.35 0.35 -2.24
C PHE A 358 -20.25 1.42 -2.04
N SER A 359 -20.58 2.70 -2.25
CA SER A 359 -19.69 3.83 -1.98
C SER A 359 -19.36 3.94 -0.49
N LEU A 360 -20.35 3.76 0.38
CA LEU A 360 -20.17 3.74 1.82
C LEU A 360 -19.29 2.56 2.27
N LEU A 361 -19.48 1.37 1.69
CA LEU A 361 -18.65 0.20 1.94
C LEU A 361 -17.17 0.47 1.58
N ILE A 362 -16.90 1.08 0.42
CA ILE A 362 -15.53 1.50 0.04
C ILE A 362 -14.99 2.57 1.00
N TYR A 363 -15.83 3.53 1.42
CA TYR A 363 -15.43 4.60 2.33
C TYR A 363 -15.03 4.07 3.72
N ILE A 364 -15.78 3.11 4.25
CA ILE A 364 -15.52 2.47 5.55
C ILE A 364 -14.30 1.53 5.45
N LEU A 365 -14.32 0.54 4.54
CA LEU A 365 -13.31 -0.51 4.49
C LEU A 365 -11.98 -0.06 3.84
N GLY A 366 -12.05 0.78 2.80
CA GLY A 366 -10.87 1.33 2.13
C GLY A 366 -10.37 2.64 2.75
N GLY A 367 -11.19 3.30 3.56
CA GLY A 367 -10.91 4.60 4.16
C GLY A 367 -10.95 5.77 3.17
N ARG A 368 -11.03 6.98 3.74
CA ARG A 368 -11.12 8.28 3.05
C ARG A 368 -10.14 8.44 1.87
N ASN A 369 -8.90 8.00 2.03
CA ASN A 369 -7.87 8.16 1.00
C ASN A 369 -8.05 7.21 -0.20
N CYS A 370 -8.48 5.96 0.02
CA CYS A 370 -8.79 5.04 -1.06
C CYS A 370 -10.05 5.51 -1.82
N TYR A 371 -11.08 5.90 -1.08
CA TYR A 371 -12.33 6.42 -1.62
C TYR A 371 -12.09 7.66 -2.52
N GLU A 372 -11.37 8.67 -2.03
CA GLU A 372 -11.06 9.87 -2.82
C GLU A 372 -10.17 9.55 -4.04
N PHE A 373 -9.19 8.64 -3.90
CA PHE A 373 -8.37 8.20 -5.03
C PHE A 373 -9.23 7.55 -6.12
N LEU A 374 -10.14 6.64 -5.76
CA LEU A 374 -11.04 5.99 -6.70
C LEU A 374 -11.99 7.02 -7.35
N ARG A 375 -12.63 7.88 -6.56
CA ARG A 375 -13.56 8.92 -7.03
C ARG A 375 -12.93 9.92 -8.00
N LEU A 376 -11.70 10.35 -7.75
CA LEU A 376 -10.99 11.30 -8.61
C LEU A 376 -10.54 10.65 -9.93
N ASN A 377 -10.11 9.39 -9.89
CA ASN A 377 -9.75 8.64 -11.09
C ASN A 377 -10.98 8.23 -11.92
N LEU A 378 -12.03 7.71 -11.29
CA LEU A 378 -13.26 7.23 -11.93
C LEU A 378 -14.38 8.28 -11.82
N SER A 379 -14.32 9.32 -12.65
CA SER A 379 -15.28 10.44 -12.59
C SER A 379 -16.71 10.01 -12.94
N GLY A 380 -17.67 10.32 -12.06
CA GLY A 380 -19.08 9.94 -12.19
C GLY A 380 -19.46 8.62 -11.52
N SER A 381 -18.49 7.91 -10.92
CA SER A 381 -18.69 6.57 -10.34
C SER A 381 -19.06 6.54 -8.85
N LEU A 382 -18.59 7.52 -8.06
CA LEU A 382 -18.77 7.56 -6.60
C LEU A 382 -19.20 8.98 -6.17
N PRO A 383 -20.16 9.14 -5.24
CA PRO A 383 -20.60 10.44 -4.70
C PRO A 383 -19.46 11.27 -4.09
N HIS A 384 -19.69 12.58 -3.94
CA HIS A 384 -18.75 13.43 -3.20
C HIS A 384 -18.66 13.00 -1.73
N ILE A 385 -17.51 13.22 -1.09
CA ILE A 385 -17.29 12.81 0.31
C ILE A 385 -18.26 13.46 1.30
N SER A 386 -18.70 14.69 1.04
CA SER A 386 -19.77 15.34 1.81
C SER A 386 -21.08 14.56 1.81
N ASN A 387 -21.35 13.82 0.73
CA ASN A 387 -22.56 13.00 0.60
C ASN A 387 -22.37 11.69 1.39
N MET A 388 -21.18 11.08 1.39
CA MET A 388 -20.87 9.96 2.29
C MET A 388 -21.01 10.36 3.76
N GLU A 389 -20.40 11.48 4.15
CA GLU A 389 -20.51 12.03 5.50
C GLU A 389 -21.96 12.37 5.88
N SER A 390 -22.78 12.83 4.93
CA SER A 390 -24.21 13.08 5.17
C SER A 390 -25.03 11.79 5.25
N LEU A 391 -24.72 10.75 4.46
CA LEU A 391 -25.38 9.46 4.57
C LEU A 391 -25.07 8.79 5.91
N ILE A 392 -23.83 8.89 6.39
CA ILE A 392 -23.44 8.40 7.73
C ILE A 392 -24.20 9.16 8.83
N ARG A 393 -24.30 10.50 8.74
CA ARG A 393 -25.03 11.31 9.74
C ARG A 393 -26.55 11.10 9.71
N ASN A 394 -27.10 10.75 8.55
CA ASN A 394 -28.54 10.61 8.33
C ASN A 394 -29.02 9.13 8.39
N GLN A 395 -28.15 8.19 8.79
CA GLN A 395 -28.55 6.80 9.01
C GLN A 395 -29.30 6.65 10.33
N GLU A 396 -30.41 5.90 10.29
CA GLU A 396 -31.27 5.62 11.45
C GLU A 396 -30.52 4.89 12.59
N MET A 397 -29.46 4.16 12.26
CA MET A 397 -28.59 3.47 13.22
C MET A 397 -27.48 4.37 13.82
N ARG A 398 -27.74 5.66 14.01
CA ARG A 398 -26.83 6.53 14.77
C ARG A 398 -26.87 6.13 16.25
N MET A 399 -25.71 5.86 16.84
CA MET A 399 -25.60 5.69 18.29
C MET A 399 -25.50 7.06 18.97
N THR A 400 -26.30 7.26 20.02
CA THR A 400 -26.17 8.36 20.99
C THR A 400 -25.33 7.87 22.17
N GLU A 401 -24.60 8.76 22.85
CA GLU A 401 -23.91 8.38 24.09
C GLU A 401 -24.93 7.95 25.17
N SER A 402 -24.63 6.82 25.82
CA SER A 402 -25.44 6.22 26.90
C SER A 402 -26.86 5.75 26.52
N GLU A 403 -27.20 5.69 25.22
CA GLU A 403 -28.49 5.18 24.74
C GLU A 403 -28.42 3.69 24.33
N PHE A 404 -29.39 2.89 24.78
CA PHE A 404 -29.46 1.45 24.50
C PHE A 404 -30.41 1.14 23.34
N GLN A 405 -29.86 0.62 22.24
CA GLN A 405 -30.60 0.33 20.99
C GLN A 405 -31.44 -0.97 21.03
N PHE A 406 -32.20 -1.19 22.12
CA PHE A 406 -32.99 -2.40 22.35
C PHE A 406 -34.01 -2.71 21.23
N GLN A 407 -34.59 -1.69 20.59
CA GLN A 407 -35.55 -1.91 19.50
C GLN A 407 -34.88 -2.48 18.24
N LEU A 408 -33.71 -1.97 17.85
CA LEU A 408 -32.95 -2.51 16.71
C LEU A 408 -32.50 -3.96 16.98
N ILE A 409 -32.09 -4.28 18.20
CA ILE A 409 -31.80 -5.66 18.63
C ILE A 409 -33.04 -6.56 18.50
N LYS A 410 -34.21 -6.08 18.94
CA LYS A 410 -35.48 -6.82 18.87
C LYS A 410 -35.90 -7.10 17.42
N GLU A 411 -35.50 -6.26 16.47
CA GLU A 411 -35.74 -6.46 15.03
C GLU A 411 -34.69 -7.39 14.42
N HIS A 412 -33.40 -7.20 14.74
CA HIS A 412 -32.28 -8.04 14.33
C HIS A 412 -32.42 -9.50 14.79
N LEU A 413 -32.92 -9.73 16.01
CA LEU A 413 -33.16 -11.07 16.54
C LEU A 413 -34.39 -11.74 15.90
N LYS A 414 -35.42 -10.97 15.54
CA LYS A 414 -36.56 -11.48 14.77
C LYS A 414 -36.17 -11.89 13.35
N SER A 415 -35.39 -11.06 12.64
CA SER A 415 -34.97 -11.35 11.26
C SER A 415 -34.05 -12.59 11.20
N ASN A 416 -33.10 -12.69 12.15
CA ASN A 416 -32.22 -13.85 12.30
C ASN A 416 -32.87 -15.06 13.00
N LYS A 417 -34.15 -14.98 13.42
CA LYS A 417 -34.89 -16.04 14.14
C LYS A 417 -34.15 -16.56 15.39
N CYS A 418 -33.45 -15.67 16.10
CA CYS A 418 -32.58 -16.04 17.21
C CYS A 418 -33.15 -15.53 18.55
N ASN A 419 -33.35 -16.45 19.51
CA ASN A 419 -33.92 -16.12 20.83
C ASN A 419 -32.86 -15.88 21.92
N TYR A 420 -31.58 -16.10 21.62
CA TYR A 420 -30.49 -16.11 22.61
C TYR A 420 -29.27 -15.37 22.09
N VAL A 421 -28.66 -14.58 22.96
CA VAL A 421 -27.49 -13.73 22.65
C VAL A 421 -26.48 -13.81 23.78
N PHE A 422 -25.21 -13.61 23.45
CA PHE A 422 -24.23 -13.17 24.42
C PHE A 422 -24.14 -11.65 24.38
N ILE A 423 -24.16 -11.02 25.55
CA ILE A 423 -23.79 -9.62 25.74
C ILE A 423 -22.44 -9.60 26.45
N VAL A 424 -21.53 -8.77 25.98
CA VAL A 424 -20.19 -8.57 26.53
C VAL A 424 -20.00 -7.08 26.76
N GLU A 425 -19.62 -6.70 27.97
CA GLU A 425 -19.08 -5.37 28.26
C GLU A 425 -17.56 -5.41 28.08
N ASP A 426 -17.00 -4.40 27.41
CA ASP A 426 -15.54 -4.16 27.34
C ASP A 426 -15.26 -2.65 27.37
N ALA A 427 -14.07 -2.25 27.82
CA ALA A 427 -13.71 -0.85 28.05
C ALA A 427 -12.39 -0.48 27.34
N THR A 428 -12.48 0.35 26.31
CA THR A 428 -11.31 0.82 25.55
C THR A 428 -10.86 2.21 26.00
N SER A 429 -9.55 2.44 26.11
CA SER A 429 -9.01 3.75 26.51
C SER A 429 -9.32 4.83 25.45
N SER A 430 -9.84 5.98 25.87
CA SER A 430 -10.21 7.08 25.00
C SER A 430 -9.24 8.28 25.11
N ILE A 431 -9.25 9.16 24.11
CA ILE A 431 -8.62 10.47 24.21
C ILE A 431 -9.60 11.38 24.95
N CYS A 432 -9.21 11.89 26.13
CA CYS A 432 -10.07 12.68 27.03
C CYS A 432 -10.42 14.07 26.45
N ARG A 433 -11.34 14.09 25.49
CA ARG A 433 -11.88 15.26 24.79
C ARG A 433 -13.38 15.35 25.06
N ILE A 434 -13.84 16.58 25.28
CA ILE A 434 -15.27 16.90 25.30
C ILE A 434 -15.61 17.47 23.91
N ASP A 435 -16.69 17.01 23.32
CA ASP A 435 -17.27 17.54 22.08
C ASP A 435 -18.75 17.90 22.29
N TYR A 436 -19.29 18.78 21.45
CA TYR A 436 -20.69 19.20 21.49
C TYR A 436 -21.47 18.59 20.32
N ASP A 437 -22.57 17.90 20.62
CA ASP A 437 -23.49 17.37 19.62
C ASP A 437 -24.69 18.30 19.44
N ALA A 438 -24.67 19.04 18.33
CA ALA A 438 -25.74 19.95 17.94
C ALA A 438 -27.07 19.25 17.58
N THR A 439 -27.12 17.91 17.59
CA THR A 439 -28.34 17.13 17.30
C THR A 439 -29.18 16.93 18.56
N SER A 440 -28.52 16.67 19.69
CA SER A 440 -29.10 16.45 21.02
C SER A 440 -29.01 17.68 21.93
N ASN A 441 -28.26 18.72 21.53
CA ASN A 441 -27.88 19.85 22.37
C ASN A 441 -27.13 19.41 23.65
N SER A 442 -26.28 18.37 23.54
CA SER A 442 -25.57 17.77 24.68
C SER A 442 -24.05 17.68 24.46
N PHE A 443 -23.31 17.58 25.56
CA PHE A 443 -21.85 17.47 25.57
C PHE A 443 -21.40 16.03 25.80
N ILE A 444 -20.61 15.51 24.88
CA ILE A 444 -20.14 14.11 24.83
C ILE A 444 -18.72 14.02 25.39
N GLY A 445 -18.39 12.92 26.08
CA GLY A 445 -17.03 12.63 26.56
C GLY A 445 -16.70 13.07 27.99
N PHE A 446 -17.70 13.47 28.77
CA PHE A 446 -17.64 13.40 30.24
C PHE A 446 -17.83 11.94 30.70
N SER A 447 -17.46 11.61 31.95
CA SER A 447 -17.87 10.35 32.54
C SER A 447 -19.38 10.37 32.79
N SER A 448 -20.14 9.52 32.11
CA SER A 448 -21.60 9.45 32.27
C SER A 448 -21.96 8.92 33.67
N PRO A 449 -22.99 9.49 34.34
CA PRO A 449 -23.49 8.94 35.59
C PRO A 449 -24.29 7.66 35.33
N LEU A 450 -24.23 6.73 36.29
CA LEU A 450 -24.98 5.48 36.28
C LEU A 450 -26.13 5.56 37.30
N ILE A 451 -27.25 4.91 36.98
CA ILE A 451 -28.32 4.56 37.93
C ILE A 451 -28.62 3.07 37.72
N ASP A 452 -28.56 2.28 38.79
CA ASP A 452 -28.73 0.82 38.77
C ASP A 452 -27.83 0.13 37.71
N GLY A 453 -26.59 0.61 37.60
CA GLY A 453 -25.60 0.17 36.61
C GLY A 453 -25.81 0.71 35.18
N VAL A 454 -26.95 1.35 34.89
CA VAL A 454 -27.29 1.85 33.54
C VAL A 454 -26.86 3.31 33.38
N PRO A 455 -26.06 3.67 32.36
CA PRO A 455 -25.66 5.05 32.12
C PRO A 455 -26.84 5.90 31.62
N GLN A 456 -26.92 7.15 32.07
CA GLN A 456 -28.03 8.04 31.69
C GLN A 456 -27.83 8.70 30.31
N PRO A 457 -28.72 8.50 29.32
CA PRO A 457 -28.65 9.18 28.03
C PRO A 457 -28.90 10.68 28.16
N ASN A 458 -28.17 11.49 27.38
CA ASN A 458 -28.30 12.94 27.30
C ASN A 458 -28.18 13.73 28.63
N TYR A 459 -27.59 13.15 29.68
CA TYR A 459 -27.42 13.82 30.99
C TYR A 459 -26.74 15.21 30.90
N PHE A 460 -25.79 15.36 29.96
CA PHE A 460 -25.07 16.61 29.70
C PHE A 460 -25.75 17.54 28.68
N GLN A 461 -27.08 17.53 28.61
CA GLN A 461 -27.90 18.47 27.82
C GLN A 461 -28.17 19.75 28.63
N THR A 462 -27.82 20.92 28.12
CA THR A 462 -28.10 22.19 28.82
C THR A 462 -28.19 23.41 27.91
N GLU A 463 -29.05 24.35 28.31
CA GLU A 463 -29.11 25.71 27.74
C GLU A 463 -28.45 26.76 28.67
N ASN A 464 -27.95 26.33 29.84
CA ASN A 464 -27.43 27.21 30.88
C ASN A 464 -25.89 27.15 30.96
N PHE A 465 -25.22 28.24 30.58
CA PHE A 465 -23.76 28.36 30.63
C PHE A 465 -23.16 28.08 32.02
N LYS A 466 -23.84 28.44 33.12
CA LYS A 466 -23.35 28.14 34.47
C LYS A 466 -23.34 26.65 34.77
N GLN A 467 -24.31 25.90 34.24
CA GLN A 467 -24.36 24.44 34.40
C GLN A 467 -23.21 23.78 33.62
N LEU A 468 -22.90 24.30 32.44
CA LEU A 468 -21.76 23.88 31.64
C LEU A 468 -20.42 24.19 32.34
N GLU A 469 -20.28 25.36 32.94
CA GLU A 469 -19.10 25.77 33.72
C GLU A 469 -18.88 24.85 34.93
N LEU A 470 -19.93 24.50 35.67
CA LEU A 470 -19.85 23.51 36.75
C LEU A 470 -19.37 22.15 36.22
N TRP A 471 -19.96 21.63 35.14
CA TRP A 471 -19.54 20.34 34.56
C TRP A 471 -18.07 20.33 34.12
N PHE A 472 -17.59 21.39 33.47
CA PHE A 472 -16.19 21.51 33.04
C PHE A 472 -15.18 21.58 34.20
N ASN A 473 -15.61 22.01 35.40
CA ASN A 473 -14.78 22.15 36.59
C ASN A 473 -14.86 20.92 37.52
N GLU A 474 -16.03 20.31 37.67
CA GLU A 474 -16.32 19.31 38.71
C GLU A 474 -16.35 17.86 38.18
N ILE A 475 -16.63 17.65 36.89
CA ILE A 475 -16.89 16.31 36.34
C ILE A 475 -15.68 15.77 35.58
N ASP A 476 -15.25 14.56 35.97
CA ASP A 476 -14.18 13.82 35.29
C ASP A 476 -14.49 13.64 33.80
N LYS A 477 -13.51 13.95 32.95
CA LYS A 477 -13.54 13.58 31.53
C LYS A 477 -13.42 12.06 31.39
N ALA A 478 -14.12 11.49 30.42
CA ALA A 478 -14.00 10.07 30.11
C ALA A 478 -12.55 9.72 29.77
N LYS A 479 -12.05 8.63 30.37
CA LYS A 479 -10.74 8.00 30.11
C LYS A 479 -10.88 6.69 29.36
N PHE A 480 -12.08 6.12 29.42
CA PHE A 480 -12.49 4.91 28.74
C PHE A 480 -13.81 5.19 28.01
N ILE A 481 -14.06 4.42 26.95
CA ILE A 481 -15.40 4.22 26.40
C ILE A 481 -15.76 2.77 26.73
N ASN A 482 -16.79 2.59 27.56
CA ASN A 482 -17.39 1.29 27.81
C ASN A 482 -18.34 0.98 26.65
N LEU A 483 -18.29 -0.26 26.17
CA LEU A 483 -19.03 -0.75 25.00
C LEU A 483 -19.81 -2.00 25.41
N TYR A 484 -21.13 -1.96 25.24
CA TYR A 484 -21.95 -3.16 25.29
C TYR A 484 -22.06 -3.74 23.88
N MET A 485 -21.43 -4.89 23.66
CA MET A 485 -21.52 -5.64 22.40
C MET A 485 -22.42 -6.85 22.55
N LEU A 486 -23.29 -7.07 21.57
CA LEU A 486 -24.20 -8.19 21.47
C LEU A 486 -23.77 -9.10 20.31
N LYS A 487 -23.71 -10.42 20.55
CA LYS A 487 -23.43 -11.43 19.53
C LYS A 487 -24.48 -12.54 19.59
N SER A 488 -25.17 -12.74 18.47
CA SER A 488 -26.05 -13.90 18.24
C SER A 488 -25.25 -15.21 18.24
N LEU A 489 -25.90 -16.30 18.65
CA LEU A 489 -25.35 -17.66 18.54
C LEU A 489 -25.13 -18.10 17.08
N VAL A 490 -25.74 -17.42 16.11
CA VAL A 490 -25.51 -17.66 14.68
C VAL A 490 -24.09 -17.22 14.31
N LEU A 491 -23.22 -18.17 13.93
CA LEU A 491 -21.80 -17.89 13.67
C LEU A 491 -21.56 -16.76 12.67
N SER A 492 -22.32 -16.74 11.57
CA SER A 492 -22.20 -15.78 10.47
C SER A 492 -22.77 -14.38 10.74
N ASP A 493 -23.53 -14.20 11.81
CA ASP A 493 -24.18 -12.92 12.13
C ASP A 493 -23.14 -11.94 12.75
N PRO A 494 -22.97 -10.71 12.24
CA PRO A 494 -22.01 -9.77 12.81
C PRO A 494 -22.36 -9.39 14.26
N PRO A 495 -21.37 -9.04 15.11
CA PRO A 495 -21.65 -8.44 16.41
C PRO A 495 -22.30 -7.06 16.23
N PHE A 496 -23.25 -6.75 17.10
CA PHE A 496 -24.01 -5.51 17.15
C PHE A 496 -23.57 -4.69 18.38
N ILE A 497 -23.42 -3.36 18.25
CA ILE A 497 -23.12 -2.50 19.41
C ILE A 497 -24.44 -2.02 20.00
N LEU A 498 -24.73 -2.41 21.23
CA LEU A 498 -25.98 -2.12 21.93
C LEU A 498 -26.00 -0.70 22.50
N ALA A 499 -24.90 -0.29 23.13
CA ALA A 499 -24.71 1.04 23.73
C ALA A 499 -23.21 1.34 23.90
N ALA A 500 -22.86 2.62 23.98
CA ALA A 500 -21.52 3.11 24.21
C ALA A 500 -21.54 4.35 25.11
N TYR A 501 -20.66 4.43 26.11
CA TYR A 501 -20.61 5.58 27.02
C TYR A 501 -19.21 5.88 27.58
N GLY A 502 -18.93 7.16 27.83
CA GLY A 502 -17.73 7.64 28.48
C GLY A 502 -17.68 7.26 29.96
N SER A 503 -16.55 6.72 30.40
CA SER A 503 -16.31 6.29 31.78
C SER A 503 -14.94 6.75 32.29
N ASN A 504 -14.82 7.00 33.59
CA ASN A 504 -13.56 7.18 34.32
C ASN A 504 -13.11 5.91 35.09
N ASN A 505 -13.92 4.84 35.09
CA ASN A 505 -13.80 3.61 35.89
C ASN A 505 -13.66 3.87 37.40
N LYS A 506 -14.39 4.85 37.94
CA LYS A 506 -14.51 5.15 39.38
C LYS A 506 -15.95 4.99 39.93
N ALA A 507 -16.85 4.34 39.20
CA ALA A 507 -18.23 4.11 39.64
C ALA A 507 -18.27 3.41 41.01
N LYS A 508 -19.14 3.87 41.90
CA LYS A 508 -19.29 3.30 43.25
C LYS A 508 -20.21 2.08 43.20
N ALA A 509 -20.04 1.15 44.15
CA ALA A 509 -20.92 -0.02 44.34
C ALA A 509 -22.33 0.32 44.93
N ILE A 510 -22.82 1.53 44.62
CA ILE A 510 -24.20 2.02 44.86
C ILE A 510 -24.74 2.78 43.64
N GLU A 511 -23.92 2.90 42.58
CA GLU A 511 -24.23 3.42 41.25
C GLU A 511 -24.32 2.25 40.23
N ILE A 512 -23.95 1.04 40.68
CA ILE A 512 -24.01 -0.28 40.02
C ILE A 512 -24.91 -1.17 40.87
#